data_AF-A0A4Y4BXC7-F1
#
_entry.id   AF-A0A4Y4BXC7-F1
#
_cell.length_a   1.000
_cell.length_b   1.000
_cell.length_c   1.000
_cell.angle_alpha   90.00
_cell.angle_beta   90.00
_cell.angle_gamma   90.00
#
_symmetry.space_group_name_H-M   'P 1'
#
loop_
_entity.id
_entity.type
_entity.pdbx_description
1 polymer ?
#
loop_
_entity_poly.entity_id
_entity_poly.type
_entity_poly.pdbx_seq_one_letter_code
_entity_poly.pdbx_strand_id
1 'polypeptide(L)'
;MDPVVIASNKKSYWNFLVHTKMETAAPTAEEAAYVSLLDSELLNGKRPQEMLLIRSLLERGSLTKTEFVSLLDAYRCASDDATVTSVERILTLEFFVESELKKYGPNAVMRVVGENYLVDPVFSRLYSSGGQFAAHVDDAIETALYLARHDESWSGKLVVGHQYTRKDVCRLLNFESNQYSTLYGYKTDAYSGTCPIFITHDKAEDISATTQYEDGFDSEATINWFTKSNRSLDRSKGEIDIANNLYALHVFVKKSDVDGGDFFYLGEAKARDAHDTTMSSGASVVNMKLDLEHAVEPGLFGYLADTAE
;
A
#
# COMPACT_ATOMS: atom_id res chain seq x y z
N MET A 1 15.30 7.53 -15.01
CA MET A 1 14.49 8.26 -14.02
C MET A 1 13.32 7.38 -13.67
N ASP A 2 12.89 7.38 -12.41
CA ASP A 2 11.75 6.60 -11.93
C ASP A 2 10.43 7.17 -12.50
N PRO A 3 9.61 6.36 -13.21
CA PRO A 3 8.34 6.82 -13.78
C PRO A 3 7.33 7.27 -12.71
N VAL A 4 7.34 6.69 -11.50
CA VAL A 4 6.44 7.07 -10.40
C VAL A 4 6.78 8.48 -9.89
N VAL A 5 8.07 8.81 -9.82
CA VAL A 5 8.53 10.15 -9.44
C VAL A 5 8.14 11.19 -10.49
N ILE A 6 8.21 10.84 -11.78
CA ILE A 6 7.79 11.75 -12.84
C ILE A 6 6.27 11.92 -12.84
N ALA A 7 5.50 10.84 -12.70
CA ALA A 7 4.04 10.89 -12.72
C ALA A 7 3.43 11.62 -11.51
N SER A 8 4.08 11.53 -10.35
CA SER A 8 3.71 12.34 -9.18
C SER A 8 4.05 13.82 -9.35
N ASN A 9 4.97 14.16 -10.27
CA ASN A 9 5.27 15.54 -10.64
C ASN A 9 4.11 16.14 -11.44
N LYS A 10 3.67 17.34 -11.06
CA LYS A 10 2.54 18.04 -11.72
C LYS A 10 1.21 17.24 -11.74
N LYS A 11 0.94 16.43 -10.72
CA LYS A 11 -0.32 15.66 -10.49
C LYS A 11 -0.50 14.42 -11.37
N SER A 12 0.08 14.37 -12.57
CA SER A 12 0.08 13.19 -13.44
C SER A 12 1.18 13.29 -14.51
N TYR A 13 1.54 12.16 -15.10
CA TYR A 13 2.54 12.10 -16.18
C TYR A 13 2.10 12.90 -17.41
N TRP A 14 0.82 12.83 -17.81
CA TRP A 14 0.32 13.65 -18.93
C TRP A 14 0.44 15.16 -18.62
N ASN A 15 0.10 15.61 -17.41
CA ASN A 15 0.29 17.01 -17.04
C ASN A 15 1.76 17.43 -17.03
N PHE A 16 2.67 16.52 -16.66
CA PHE A 16 4.11 16.74 -16.78
C PHE A 16 4.55 16.90 -18.24
N LEU A 17 4.04 16.08 -19.17
CA LEU A 17 4.34 16.21 -20.60
C LEU A 17 3.88 17.55 -21.18
N VAL A 18 2.71 18.05 -20.77
CA VAL A 18 2.24 19.38 -21.17
C VAL A 18 3.13 20.47 -20.60
N HIS A 19 3.52 20.36 -19.33
CA HIS A 19 4.41 21.33 -18.68
C HIS A 19 5.78 21.43 -19.36
N THR A 20 6.31 20.29 -19.81
CA THR A 20 7.60 20.20 -20.52
C THR A 20 7.50 20.46 -22.02
N LYS A 21 6.29 20.77 -22.54
CA LYS A 21 5.99 21.02 -23.95
C LYS A 21 6.23 19.80 -24.86
N MET A 22 6.23 18.60 -24.28
CA MET A 22 6.19 17.34 -25.04
C MET A 22 4.77 17.06 -25.55
N GLU A 23 3.76 17.55 -24.84
CA GLU A 23 2.37 17.53 -25.27
C GLU A 23 1.78 18.94 -25.33
N THR A 24 0.77 19.12 -26.18
CA THR A 24 0.14 20.43 -26.40
C THR A 24 -1.20 20.60 -25.69
N ALA A 25 -1.89 19.49 -25.40
CA ALA A 25 -3.20 19.48 -24.76
C ALA A 25 -3.15 18.79 -23.40
N ALA A 26 -3.74 19.43 -22.39
CA ALA A 26 -3.98 18.84 -21.08
C ALA A 26 -5.17 17.87 -21.13
N PRO A 27 -5.20 16.85 -20.25
CA PRO A 27 -6.35 15.97 -20.13
C PRO A 27 -7.60 16.78 -19.74
N THR A 28 -8.75 16.40 -20.29
CA THR A 28 -10.06 16.85 -19.81
C THR A 28 -10.27 16.43 -18.35
N ALA A 29 -11.27 17.00 -17.68
CA ALA A 29 -11.57 16.63 -16.30
C ALA A 29 -11.90 15.13 -16.14
N GLU A 30 -12.58 14.51 -17.12
CA GLU A 30 -12.86 13.07 -17.11
C GLU A 30 -11.58 12.24 -17.31
N GLU A 31 -10.74 12.58 -18.28
CA GLU A 31 -9.47 11.87 -18.53
C GLU A 31 -8.52 12.01 -17.35
N ALA A 32 -8.41 13.22 -16.79
CA ALA A 32 -7.53 13.53 -15.68
C ALA A 32 -7.87 12.69 -14.43
N ALA A 33 -9.14 12.35 -14.24
CA ALA A 33 -9.60 11.55 -13.12
C ALA A 33 -9.06 10.10 -13.21
N TYR A 34 -9.18 9.46 -14.38
CA TYR A 34 -8.63 8.13 -14.63
C TYR A 34 -7.10 8.12 -14.64
N VAL A 35 -6.48 9.08 -15.34
CA VAL A 35 -5.02 9.24 -15.36
C VAL A 35 -4.48 9.38 -13.94
N SER A 36 -5.16 10.14 -13.09
CA SER A 36 -4.77 10.29 -11.69
C SER A 36 -4.88 8.99 -10.90
N LEU A 37 -5.90 8.16 -11.16
CA LEU A 37 -6.04 6.84 -10.54
C LEU A 37 -4.89 5.92 -10.98
N LEU A 38 -4.66 5.81 -12.29
CA LEU A 38 -3.60 4.96 -12.85
C LEU A 38 -2.23 5.38 -12.33
N ASP A 39 -1.88 6.65 -12.45
CA ASP A 39 -0.56 7.18 -12.10
C ASP A 39 -0.28 7.15 -10.60
N SER A 40 -1.28 7.49 -9.77
CA SER A 40 -1.08 7.59 -8.32
C SER A 40 -1.19 6.25 -7.60
N GLU A 41 -2.00 5.33 -8.11
CA GLU A 41 -2.31 4.08 -7.41
C GLU A 41 -1.64 2.87 -8.05
N LEU A 42 -1.67 2.78 -9.38
CA LEU A 42 -1.38 1.51 -10.07
C LEU A 42 -0.02 1.50 -10.77
N LEU A 43 0.48 2.66 -11.21
CA LEU A 43 1.73 2.80 -11.95
C LEU A 43 2.94 2.23 -11.21
N ASN A 44 2.91 2.23 -9.88
CA ASN A 44 4.00 1.72 -9.04
C ASN A 44 4.24 0.20 -9.17
N GLY A 45 3.37 -0.55 -9.84
CA GLY A 45 3.57 -1.98 -10.11
C GLY A 45 3.54 -2.89 -8.87
N LYS A 46 3.24 -2.37 -7.67
CA LYS A 46 3.28 -3.15 -6.41
C LYS A 46 2.23 -4.28 -6.38
N ARG A 47 1.16 -4.15 -7.15
CA ARG A 47 0.17 -5.21 -7.42
C ARG A 47 -0.21 -5.18 -8.90
N PRO A 48 0.26 -6.14 -9.72
CA PRO A 48 -0.01 -6.15 -11.15
C PRO A 48 -1.45 -6.57 -11.49
N GLN A 49 -2.17 -7.20 -10.57
CA GLN A 49 -3.51 -7.76 -10.78
C GLN A 49 -4.49 -6.72 -11.35
N GLU A 50 -4.48 -5.48 -10.83
CA GLU A 50 -5.33 -4.40 -11.34
C GLU A 50 -5.04 -4.10 -12.81
N MET A 51 -3.76 -3.95 -13.19
CA MET A 51 -3.37 -3.64 -14.57
C MET A 51 -3.63 -4.82 -15.51
N LEU A 52 -3.46 -6.06 -15.03
CA LEU A 52 -3.81 -7.27 -15.78
C LEU A 52 -5.31 -7.34 -16.07
N LEU A 53 -6.15 -6.96 -15.10
CA LEU A 53 -7.61 -6.93 -15.29
C LEU A 53 -8.01 -5.84 -16.28
N ILE A 54 -7.49 -4.62 -16.13
CA ILE A 54 -7.76 -3.51 -17.06
C ILE A 54 -7.38 -3.91 -18.49
N ARG A 55 -6.16 -4.43 -18.70
CA ARG A 55 -5.71 -4.87 -20.02
C ARG A 55 -6.63 -5.94 -20.61
N SER A 56 -6.98 -6.96 -19.83
CA SER A 56 -7.84 -8.05 -20.29
C SER A 56 -9.24 -7.56 -20.66
N LEU A 57 -9.78 -6.59 -19.92
CA LEU A 57 -11.07 -5.99 -20.21
C LEU A 57 -11.03 -5.10 -21.45
N LEU A 58 -9.93 -4.38 -21.70
CA LEU A 58 -9.77 -3.58 -22.92
C LEU A 58 -9.62 -4.47 -24.17
N GLU A 59 -8.95 -5.61 -24.06
CA GLU A 59 -8.78 -6.58 -25.15
C GLU A 59 -10.06 -7.38 -25.46
N ARG A 60 -10.80 -7.79 -24.42
CA ARG A 60 -11.93 -8.73 -24.54
C ARG A 60 -13.31 -8.09 -24.40
N GLY A 61 -13.37 -6.86 -23.88
CA GLY A 61 -14.60 -6.14 -23.52
C GLY A 61 -15.25 -6.59 -22.20
N SER A 62 -15.14 -7.89 -21.87
CA SER A 62 -15.67 -8.47 -20.63
C SER A 62 -14.89 -9.70 -20.19
N LEU A 63 -14.95 -10.00 -18.90
CA LEU A 63 -14.28 -11.16 -18.29
C LEU A 63 -15.10 -11.66 -17.10
N THR A 64 -15.25 -12.97 -16.92
CA THR A 64 -15.82 -13.50 -15.66
C THR A 64 -14.80 -13.51 -14.54
N LYS A 65 -15.25 -13.48 -13.28
CA LYS A 65 -14.39 -13.64 -12.10
C LYS A 65 -13.53 -14.90 -12.17
N THR A 66 -14.12 -16.03 -12.59
CA THR A 66 -13.39 -17.30 -12.76
C THR A 66 -12.32 -17.23 -13.84
N GLU A 67 -12.58 -16.58 -14.97
CA GLU A 67 -11.57 -16.37 -15.99
C GLU A 67 -10.45 -15.45 -15.50
N PHE A 68 -10.77 -14.44 -14.69
CA PHE A 68 -9.75 -13.58 -14.07
C PHE A 68 -8.87 -14.35 -13.10
N VAL A 69 -9.44 -15.15 -12.21
CA VAL A 69 -8.67 -16.04 -11.31
C VAL A 69 -7.75 -16.95 -12.11
N SER A 70 -8.29 -17.60 -13.16
CA SER A 70 -7.51 -18.48 -14.05
C SER A 70 -6.36 -17.75 -14.75
N LEU A 71 -6.57 -16.49 -15.14
CA LEU A 71 -5.55 -15.62 -15.71
C LEU A 71 -4.43 -15.34 -14.69
N LEU A 72 -4.80 -14.99 -13.45
CA LEU A 72 -3.84 -14.72 -12.38
C LEU A 72 -3.00 -15.97 -12.05
N ASP A 73 -3.64 -17.14 -11.97
CA ASP A 73 -2.94 -18.42 -11.76
C ASP A 73 -1.95 -18.72 -12.88
N ALA A 74 -2.34 -18.49 -14.15
CA ALA A 74 -1.46 -18.68 -15.30
C ALA A 74 -0.24 -17.73 -15.26
N TYR A 75 -0.42 -16.52 -14.74
CA TYR A 75 0.66 -15.56 -14.51
C TYR A 75 1.41 -15.77 -13.18
N ARG A 76 1.00 -16.75 -12.34
CA ARG A 76 1.54 -16.98 -10.99
C ARG A 76 1.44 -15.77 -10.06
N CYS A 77 0.39 -14.97 -10.24
CA CYS A 77 0.03 -13.89 -9.32
C CYS A 77 -0.82 -14.46 -8.17
N ALA A 78 -0.91 -13.74 -7.05
CA ALA A 78 -1.89 -14.06 -6.01
C ALA A 78 -3.31 -13.93 -6.57
N SER A 79 -4.10 -14.97 -6.36
CA SER A 79 -5.44 -15.17 -6.95
C SER A 79 -6.49 -15.54 -5.89
N ASP A 80 -6.16 -15.43 -4.60
CA ASP A 80 -7.09 -15.68 -3.51
C ASP A 80 -8.26 -14.67 -3.49
N ASP A 81 -9.39 -15.09 -2.91
CA ASP A 81 -10.62 -14.30 -2.87
C ASP A 81 -10.43 -12.90 -2.28
N ALA A 82 -9.56 -12.74 -1.26
CA ALA A 82 -9.32 -11.44 -0.63
C ALA A 82 -8.58 -10.50 -1.59
N THR A 83 -7.58 -11.02 -2.31
CA THR A 83 -6.86 -10.29 -3.36
C THR A 83 -7.79 -9.89 -4.51
N VAL A 84 -8.60 -10.83 -5.02
CA VAL A 84 -9.55 -10.54 -6.12
C VAL A 84 -10.58 -9.50 -5.71
N THR A 85 -11.14 -9.62 -4.51
CA THR A 85 -12.10 -8.65 -3.95
C THR A 85 -11.46 -7.28 -3.73
N SER A 86 -10.20 -7.21 -3.33
CA SER A 86 -9.47 -5.95 -3.23
C SER A 86 -9.27 -5.29 -4.60
N VAL A 87 -8.90 -6.06 -5.62
CA VAL A 87 -8.77 -5.58 -7.01
C VAL A 87 -10.12 -5.04 -7.53
N GLU A 88 -11.22 -5.74 -7.25
CA GLU A 88 -12.57 -5.29 -7.56
C GLU A 88 -12.82 -3.90 -6.97
N ARG A 89 -12.65 -3.73 -5.65
CA ARG A 89 -12.89 -2.46 -4.95
C ARG A 89 -12.02 -1.31 -5.41
N ILE A 90 -10.79 -1.58 -5.87
CA ILE A 90 -9.93 -0.54 -6.44
C ILE A 90 -10.51 -0.06 -7.78
N LEU A 91 -10.86 -0.99 -8.68
CA LEU A 91 -11.29 -0.62 -10.03
C LEU A 91 -12.76 -0.19 -10.11
N THR A 92 -13.58 -0.54 -9.12
CA THR A 92 -14.94 0.01 -8.90
C THR A 92 -14.94 1.28 -8.06
N LEU A 93 -13.78 1.72 -7.57
CA LEU A 93 -13.55 2.85 -6.67
C LEU A 93 -14.10 2.70 -5.23
N GLU A 94 -14.70 1.56 -4.88
CA GLU A 94 -15.27 1.29 -3.55
C GLU A 94 -14.23 1.27 -2.41
N PHE A 95 -12.94 1.09 -2.72
CA PHE A 95 -11.87 1.13 -1.72
C PHE A 95 -11.59 2.54 -1.20
N PHE A 96 -11.81 3.57 -2.02
CA PHE A 96 -11.33 4.93 -1.75
C PHE A 96 -12.27 5.73 -0.85
N VAL A 97 -11.71 6.63 -0.04
CA VAL A 97 -12.51 7.53 0.80
C VAL A 97 -13.03 8.74 -0.01
N GLU A 98 -14.04 9.45 0.52
CA GLU A 98 -14.71 10.55 -0.18
C GLU A 98 -13.76 11.65 -0.70
N SER A 99 -12.70 11.97 0.05
CA SER A 99 -11.71 12.97 -0.37
C SER A 99 -10.91 12.52 -1.60
N GLU A 100 -10.70 11.22 -1.77
CA GLU A 100 -9.99 10.64 -2.90
C GLU A 100 -10.92 10.47 -4.11
N LEU A 101 -12.19 10.13 -3.88
CA LEU A 101 -13.21 10.11 -4.94
C LEU A 101 -13.38 11.47 -5.63
N LYS A 102 -13.17 12.58 -4.90
CA LYS A 102 -13.13 13.94 -5.50
C LYS A 102 -12.02 14.10 -6.54
N LYS A 103 -10.93 13.32 -6.42
CA LYS A 103 -9.80 13.29 -7.37
C LYS A 103 -10.04 12.28 -8.51
N TYR A 104 -10.61 11.10 -8.20
CA TYR A 104 -10.84 10.03 -9.18
C TYR A 104 -12.15 10.13 -9.94
N GLY A 105 -12.99 11.11 -9.59
CA GLY A 105 -14.25 11.34 -10.26
C GLY A 105 -15.30 10.28 -9.93
N PRO A 106 -16.49 10.39 -10.52
CA PRO A 106 -17.64 9.55 -10.18
C PRO A 106 -17.69 8.23 -10.96
N ASN A 107 -16.86 8.06 -11.99
CA ASN A 107 -16.94 6.91 -12.89
C ASN A 107 -15.77 5.97 -12.63
N ALA A 108 -16.08 4.69 -12.43
CA ALA A 108 -15.12 3.63 -12.23
C ALA A 108 -14.45 3.19 -13.54
N VAL A 109 -13.37 2.41 -13.45
CA VAL A 109 -12.76 1.80 -14.64
C VAL A 109 -13.59 0.61 -15.13
N MET A 110 -14.20 -0.12 -14.19
CA MET A 110 -15.04 -1.27 -14.47
C MET A 110 -16.26 -1.32 -13.55
N ARG A 111 -17.21 -2.19 -13.91
CA ARG A 111 -18.39 -2.53 -13.13
C ARG A 111 -18.56 -4.04 -13.05
N VAL A 112 -19.12 -4.50 -11.93
CA VAL A 112 -19.40 -5.91 -11.68
C VAL A 112 -20.90 -6.17 -11.89
N VAL A 113 -21.25 -7.15 -12.72
CA VAL A 113 -22.64 -7.57 -13.00
C VAL A 113 -22.76 -9.08 -12.85
N GLY A 114 -23.24 -9.51 -11.68
CA GLY A 114 -23.14 -10.91 -11.27
C GLY A 114 -21.67 -11.32 -11.22
N GLU A 115 -21.31 -12.39 -11.92
CA GLU A 115 -19.92 -12.88 -12.01
C GLU A 115 -19.10 -12.23 -13.13
N ASN A 116 -19.63 -11.21 -13.81
CA ASN A 116 -18.95 -10.59 -14.96
C ASN A 116 -18.36 -9.23 -14.58
N TYR A 117 -17.10 -9.03 -14.95
CA TYR A 117 -16.44 -7.75 -15.04
C TYR A 117 -16.65 -7.15 -16.43
N LEU A 118 -17.08 -5.90 -16.47
CA LEU A 118 -17.35 -5.14 -17.68
C LEU A 118 -16.62 -3.81 -17.59
N VAL A 119 -15.99 -3.36 -18.69
CA VAL A 119 -15.46 -1.99 -18.76
C VAL A 119 -16.59 -0.99 -18.51
N ASP A 120 -16.33 0.07 -17.75
CA ASP A 120 -17.29 1.15 -17.59
C ASP A 120 -17.52 1.87 -18.93
N PRO A 121 -18.77 2.23 -19.31
CA PRO A 121 -19.04 2.87 -20.59
C PRO A 121 -18.31 4.19 -20.81
N VAL A 122 -18.05 4.98 -19.75
CA VAL A 122 -17.31 6.23 -19.86
C VAL A 122 -15.84 5.96 -20.15
N PHE A 123 -15.21 5.07 -19.39
CA PHE A 123 -13.81 4.67 -19.61
C PHE A 123 -13.63 4.05 -21.01
N SER A 124 -14.51 3.13 -21.40
CA SER A 124 -14.51 2.48 -22.71
C SER A 124 -14.63 3.49 -23.86
N ARG A 125 -15.53 4.49 -23.73
CA ARG A 125 -15.68 5.55 -24.74
C ARG A 125 -14.40 6.38 -24.89
N LEU A 126 -13.80 6.81 -23.79
CA LEU A 126 -12.57 7.60 -23.82
C LEU A 126 -11.43 6.80 -24.45
N TYR A 127 -11.24 5.56 -24.02
CA TYR A 127 -10.21 4.68 -24.58
C TYR A 127 -10.44 4.40 -26.08
N SER A 128 -11.67 4.06 -26.48
CA SER A 128 -12.01 3.75 -27.88
C SER A 128 -11.93 4.96 -28.81
N SER A 129 -12.00 6.18 -28.27
CA SER A 129 -11.76 7.40 -29.05
C SER A 129 -10.29 7.55 -29.47
N GLY A 130 -9.39 6.77 -28.85
CA GLY A 130 -7.97 6.75 -29.17
C GLY A 130 -7.22 7.97 -28.66
N GLY A 131 -6.16 8.34 -29.38
CA GLY A 131 -5.37 9.52 -29.06
C GLY A 131 -4.61 9.39 -27.73
N GLN A 132 -4.40 10.54 -27.09
CA GLN A 132 -3.49 10.65 -25.94
C GLN A 132 -3.97 9.87 -24.72
N PHE A 133 -5.28 9.80 -24.50
CA PHE A 133 -5.82 9.04 -23.36
C PHE A 133 -5.55 7.54 -23.50
N ALA A 134 -5.85 6.95 -24.66
CA ALA A 134 -5.58 5.54 -24.92
C ALA A 134 -4.07 5.24 -24.82
N ALA A 135 -3.24 6.09 -25.42
CA ALA A 135 -1.78 5.96 -25.35
C ALA A 135 -1.26 6.03 -23.90
N HIS A 136 -1.80 6.91 -23.06
CA HIS A 136 -1.43 7.00 -21.64
C HIS A 136 -1.87 5.75 -20.87
N VAL A 137 -3.08 5.25 -21.11
CA VAL A 137 -3.58 4.03 -20.46
C VAL A 137 -2.68 2.84 -20.80
N ASP A 138 -2.35 2.65 -22.08
CA ASP A 138 -1.47 1.57 -22.54
C ASP A 138 -0.06 1.70 -21.94
N ASP A 139 0.51 2.90 -21.94
CA ASP A 139 1.84 3.17 -21.37
C ASP A 139 1.87 2.92 -19.86
N ALA A 140 0.83 3.35 -19.12
CA ALA A 140 0.73 3.11 -17.69
C ALA A 140 0.62 1.61 -17.37
N ILE A 141 -0.18 0.86 -18.14
CA ILE A 141 -0.31 -0.60 -17.99
C ILE A 141 1.04 -1.28 -18.23
N GLU A 142 1.68 -1.01 -19.37
CA GLU A 142 2.94 -1.68 -19.71
C GLU A 142 4.06 -1.29 -18.75
N THR A 143 4.12 -0.02 -18.33
CA THR A 143 5.09 0.44 -17.33
C THR A 143 4.89 -0.24 -15.99
N ALA A 144 3.65 -0.27 -15.46
CA ALA A 144 3.37 -0.90 -14.17
C ALA A 144 3.68 -2.41 -14.19
N LEU A 145 3.32 -3.10 -15.27
CA LEU A 145 3.62 -4.53 -15.43
C LEU A 145 5.12 -4.79 -15.63
N TYR A 146 5.84 -3.87 -16.28
CA TYR A 146 7.30 -3.94 -16.37
C TYR A 146 7.92 -3.82 -14.97
N LEU A 147 7.55 -2.80 -14.20
CA LEU A 147 8.05 -2.57 -12.83
C LEU A 147 7.76 -3.78 -11.93
N ALA A 148 6.52 -4.29 -11.96
CA ALA A 148 6.14 -5.46 -11.17
C ALA A 148 7.04 -6.69 -11.43
N ARG A 149 7.50 -6.90 -12.67
CA ARG A 149 8.41 -8.01 -13.01
C ARG A 149 9.84 -7.78 -12.53
N HIS A 150 10.32 -6.54 -12.57
CA HIS A 150 11.72 -6.21 -12.27
C HIS A 150 11.96 -5.96 -10.78
N ASP A 151 10.92 -5.56 -10.05
CA ASP A 151 10.95 -5.28 -8.61
C ASP A 151 10.35 -6.43 -7.79
N GLU A 152 10.38 -7.67 -8.31
CA GLU A 152 9.92 -8.90 -7.63
C GLU A 152 8.46 -8.88 -7.12
N SER A 153 7.69 -7.85 -7.49
CA SER A 153 6.33 -7.58 -7.02
C SER A 153 5.26 -8.30 -7.84
N TRP A 154 5.66 -9.15 -8.78
CA TRP A 154 4.77 -9.84 -9.72
C TRP A 154 3.71 -10.72 -9.03
N SER A 155 4.01 -11.22 -7.84
CA SER A 155 3.03 -11.96 -7.03
C SER A 155 1.88 -11.07 -6.53
N GLY A 156 2.09 -9.75 -6.43
CA GLY A 156 1.17 -8.77 -5.87
C GLY A 156 1.09 -8.79 -4.34
N LYS A 157 2.11 -9.34 -3.68
CA LYS A 157 2.26 -9.34 -2.22
C LYS A 157 3.36 -8.36 -1.78
N LEU A 158 3.40 -8.06 -0.49
CA LEU A 158 4.51 -7.32 0.10
C LEU A 158 5.83 -8.10 -0.06
N VAL A 159 6.90 -7.39 -0.39
CA VAL A 159 8.25 -7.92 -0.60
C VAL A 159 9.16 -7.36 0.48
N VAL A 160 9.88 -8.24 1.19
CA VAL A 160 10.81 -7.83 2.25
C VAL A 160 11.92 -6.94 1.67
N GLY A 161 12.23 -5.86 2.37
CA GLY A 161 13.22 -4.86 1.93
C GLY A 161 12.66 -3.80 1.00
N HIS A 162 11.42 -3.93 0.51
CA HIS A 162 10.79 -2.90 -0.32
C HIS A 162 10.13 -1.82 0.53
N GLN A 163 9.98 -0.64 -0.05
CA GLN A 163 9.38 0.52 0.59
C GLN A 163 7.89 0.65 0.28
N TYR A 164 7.09 0.96 1.30
CA TYR A 164 5.65 1.08 1.21
C TYR A 164 5.13 2.31 1.94
N THR A 165 4.21 3.02 1.29
CA THR A 165 3.37 4.00 1.99
C THR A 165 2.34 3.26 2.84
N ARG A 166 1.79 3.94 3.86
CA ARG A 166 0.63 3.45 4.61
C ARG A 166 -0.56 3.09 3.72
N LYS A 167 -0.72 3.80 2.60
CA LYS A 167 -1.79 3.55 1.63
C LYS A 167 -1.54 2.27 0.84
N ASP A 168 -0.30 2.04 0.40
CA ASP A 168 0.08 0.76 -0.23
C ASP A 168 -0.20 -0.41 0.70
N VAL A 169 0.11 -0.26 2.00
CA VAL A 169 -0.13 -1.30 3.01
C VAL A 169 -1.62 -1.64 3.14
N CYS A 170 -2.52 -0.65 3.22
CA CYS A 170 -3.96 -0.93 3.22
C CYS A 170 -4.39 -1.72 1.97
N ARG A 171 -3.86 -1.34 0.80
CA ARG A 171 -4.18 -2.00 -0.46
C ARG A 171 -3.66 -3.44 -0.52
N LEU A 172 -2.38 -3.63 -0.24
CA LEU A 172 -1.67 -4.92 -0.38
C LEU A 172 -2.01 -5.93 0.73
N LEU A 173 -2.42 -5.47 1.91
CA LEU A 173 -3.00 -6.31 2.96
C LEU A 173 -4.51 -6.51 2.80
N ASN A 174 -5.08 -6.12 1.65
CA ASN A 174 -6.48 -6.36 1.30
C ASN A 174 -7.51 -5.79 2.30
N PHE A 175 -7.22 -4.63 2.92
CA PHE A 175 -8.17 -3.95 3.81
C PHE A 175 -9.47 -3.66 3.07
N GLU A 176 -10.58 -3.56 3.82
CA GLU A 176 -11.89 -3.33 3.22
C GLU A 176 -12.00 -1.99 2.50
N SER A 177 -11.34 -0.98 3.04
CA SER A 177 -11.29 0.39 2.52
C SER A 177 -9.94 1.03 2.85
N ASN A 178 -9.67 2.17 2.25
CA ASN A 178 -8.46 2.93 2.51
C ASN A 178 -8.50 3.58 3.90
N GLN A 179 -7.75 3.00 4.84
CA GLN A 179 -7.72 3.43 6.23
C GLN A 179 -6.40 4.11 6.62
N TYR A 180 -5.57 4.50 5.63
CA TYR A 180 -4.19 4.95 5.82
C TYR A 180 -4.02 6.06 6.87
N SER A 181 -4.97 7.00 6.95
CA SER A 181 -4.95 8.14 7.88
C SER A 181 -5.16 7.75 9.34
N THR A 182 -5.63 6.53 9.60
CA THR A 182 -5.95 6.02 10.94
C THR A 182 -5.04 4.88 11.40
N LEU A 183 -4.03 4.50 10.59
CA LEU A 183 -3.06 3.45 10.97
C LEU A 183 -2.15 3.91 12.11
N TYR A 184 -1.69 5.16 12.09
CA TYR A 184 -0.70 5.70 13.03
C TYR A 184 0.53 4.77 13.14
N GLY A 185 0.87 4.29 14.35
CA GLY A 185 1.95 3.32 14.60
C GLY A 185 1.56 1.85 14.46
N TYR A 186 0.27 1.49 14.52
CA TYR A 186 -0.24 0.14 14.21
C TYR A 186 -1.76 0.12 14.22
N LYS A 187 -2.36 -0.86 13.56
CA LYS A 187 -3.81 -1.08 13.61
C LYS A 187 -4.12 -2.56 13.43
N THR A 188 -4.94 -3.14 14.31
CA THR A 188 -5.54 -4.46 14.05
C THR A 188 -6.71 -4.30 13.09
N ASP A 189 -6.72 -5.09 12.03
CA ASP A 189 -7.80 -5.08 11.03
C ASP A 189 -8.44 -6.47 10.96
N ALA A 190 -9.64 -6.58 11.52
CA ALA A 190 -10.38 -7.84 11.60
C ALA A 190 -10.86 -8.35 10.23
N TYR A 191 -11.01 -7.46 9.25
CA TYR A 191 -11.43 -7.84 7.90
C TYR A 191 -10.33 -8.65 7.19
N SER A 192 -9.10 -8.13 7.19
CA SER A 192 -7.95 -8.80 6.59
C SER A 192 -7.30 -9.84 7.50
N GLY A 193 -7.55 -9.78 8.82
CA GLY A 193 -6.87 -10.62 9.81
C GLY A 193 -5.40 -10.22 10.03
N THR A 194 -5.04 -8.98 9.71
CA THR A 194 -3.66 -8.49 9.78
C THR A 194 -3.50 -7.35 10.78
N CYS A 195 -2.26 -7.09 11.19
CA CYS A 195 -1.87 -5.93 11.97
C CYS A 195 -0.57 -5.34 11.42
N PRO A 196 -0.62 -4.32 10.54
CA PRO A 196 0.58 -3.59 10.17
C PRO A 196 1.07 -2.74 11.36
N ILE A 197 2.38 -2.80 11.62
CA ILE A 197 3.10 -2.06 12.66
C ILE A 197 4.12 -1.15 11.97
N PHE A 198 4.08 0.15 12.28
CA PHE A 198 4.94 1.19 11.72
C PHE A 198 5.82 1.78 12.81
N ILE A 199 7.14 1.67 12.63
CA ILE A 199 8.16 2.14 13.57
C ILE A 199 9.02 3.22 12.88
N THR A 200 9.27 4.30 13.60
CA THR A 200 10.23 5.36 13.22
C THR A 200 11.25 5.45 14.35
N HIS A 201 12.54 5.28 14.06
CA HIS A 201 13.61 5.34 15.07
C HIS A 201 13.93 6.79 15.46
N ASP A 202 14.39 7.60 14.51
CA ASP A 202 14.75 9.01 14.72
C ASP A 202 13.51 9.88 14.60
N LYS A 203 12.77 9.95 15.71
CA LYS A 203 11.67 10.91 15.87
C LYS A 203 12.28 12.30 16.02
N ALA A 204 11.96 13.22 15.12
CA ALA A 204 12.43 14.61 15.18
C ALA A 204 12.17 15.20 16.59
N GLU A 205 13.09 16.06 17.08
CA GLU A 205 13.08 16.63 18.45
C GLU A 205 11.78 17.40 18.81
N ASP A 206 10.90 17.66 17.85
CA ASP A 206 9.67 18.44 18.00
C ASP A 206 8.41 17.60 18.29
N ILE A 207 8.55 16.28 18.53
CA ILE A 207 7.44 15.44 18.98
C ILE A 207 7.37 15.48 20.52
N SER A 208 6.29 16.07 21.04
CA SER A 208 5.97 16.23 22.46
C SER A 208 6.55 15.14 23.38
N ALA A 209 7.08 15.56 24.54
CA ALA A 209 7.65 14.72 25.62
C ALA A 209 6.76 13.55 26.10
N THR A 210 5.52 13.44 25.62
CA THR A 210 4.58 12.35 25.80
C THR A 210 4.82 11.10 24.92
N THR A 211 5.77 11.13 23.98
CA THR A 211 5.84 10.15 22.87
C THR A 211 7.22 9.52 22.64
N GLN A 212 8.09 9.56 23.65
CA GLN A 212 9.42 8.94 23.60
C GLN A 212 9.29 7.42 23.79
N TYR A 213 8.94 6.71 22.71
CA TYR A 213 9.03 5.25 22.67
C TYR A 213 10.46 4.86 22.30
N GLU A 214 11.08 4.02 23.11
CA GLU A 214 12.41 3.41 22.87
C GLU A 214 12.27 2.21 21.90
N ASP A 215 11.50 2.37 20.81
CA ASP A 215 11.42 1.33 19.78
C ASP A 215 12.80 1.15 19.16
N GLY A 216 13.31 -0.08 19.17
CA GLY A 216 14.72 -0.33 18.87
C GLY A 216 14.96 -1.77 18.46
N PHE A 217 15.98 -1.99 17.62
CA PHE A 217 16.44 -3.34 17.35
C PHE A 217 17.22 -3.88 18.55
N ASP A 218 16.82 -5.04 19.07
CA ASP A 218 17.66 -5.80 20.00
C ASP A 218 18.67 -6.65 19.22
N SER A 219 18.30 -7.08 18.02
CA SER A 219 19.13 -7.82 17.07
C SER A 219 18.57 -7.69 15.65
N GLU A 220 19.24 -8.27 14.67
CA GLU A 220 18.77 -8.35 13.28
C GLU A 220 17.43 -9.09 13.13
N ALA A 221 17.01 -9.90 14.11
CA ALA A 221 15.77 -10.67 14.05
C ALA A 221 14.74 -10.28 15.12
N THR A 222 15.06 -9.33 16.01
CA THR A 222 14.17 -8.97 17.13
C THR A 222 14.12 -7.47 17.33
N ILE A 223 12.90 -6.94 17.40
CA ILE A 223 12.63 -5.53 17.68
C ILE A 223 11.94 -5.41 19.05
N ASN A 224 12.48 -4.55 19.89
CA ASN A 224 11.81 -4.05 21.08
C ASN A 224 10.75 -3.03 20.67
N TRP A 225 9.49 -3.29 20.99
CA TRP A 225 8.37 -2.50 20.50
C TRP A 225 7.43 -2.07 21.62
N PHE A 226 6.97 -0.83 21.56
CA PHE A 226 5.98 -0.27 22.47
C PHE A 226 4.68 0.09 21.77
N THR A 227 3.56 -0.22 22.43
CA THR A 227 2.22 0.14 21.95
C THR A 227 1.95 1.64 22.10
N LYS A 228 0.82 2.10 21.56
CA LYS A 228 0.33 3.47 21.78
C LYS A 228 0.10 3.72 23.29
N SER A 229 0.12 4.99 23.70
CA SER A 229 -0.12 5.42 25.07
C SER A 229 -1.52 5.05 25.55
N ASN A 230 -1.68 4.93 26.87
CA ASN A 230 -2.92 4.57 27.55
C ASN A 230 -3.44 3.21 27.07
N ARG A 231 -2.53 2.23 27.06
CA ARG A 231 -2.79 0.83 26.74
C ARG A 231 -2.29 -0.07 27.87
N SER A 232 -2.86 -1.27 27.92
CA SER A 232 -2.59 -2.29 28.93
C SER A 232 -3.16 -3.65 28.52
N LEU A 233 -2.55 -4.72 29.02
CA LEU A 233 -2.96 -6.11 28.79
C LEU A 233 -4.22 -6.52 29.55
N ASP A 234 -4.71 -5.69 30.48
CA ASP A 234 -5.94 -5.96 31.24
C ASP A 234 -7.22 -5.42 30.55
N ARG A 235 -7.10 -4.37 29.75
CA ARG A 235 -8.27 -3.61 29.23
C ARG A 235 -8.24 -3.39 27.72
N SER A 236 -7.08 -3.50 27.09
CA SER A 236 -6.92 -3.06 25.71
C SER A 236 -6.94 -4.27 24.78
N LYS A 237 -8.13 -4.56 24.23
CA LYS A 237 -8.36 -5.76 23.41
C LYS A 237 -7.38 -5.90 22.25
N GLY A 238 -7.03 -4.81 21.57
CA GLY A 238 -6.09 -4.86 20.45
C GLY A 238 -4.72 -5.38 20.86
N GLU A 239 -4.20 -4.90 21.98
CA GLU A 239 -2.91 -5.28 22.54
C GLU A 239 -2.92 -6.69 23.10
N ILE A 240 -4.04 -7.11 23.71
CA ILE A 240 -4.27 -8.51 24.10
C ILE A 240 -4.25 -9.41 22.87
N ASP A 241 -4.99 -9.06 21.81
CA ASP A 241 -5.08 -9.88 20.60
C ASP A 241 -3.72 -9.93 19.86
N ILE A 242 -2.94 -8.83 19.86
CA ILE A 242 -1.56 -8.80 19.34
C ILE A 242 -0.64 -9.68 20.20
N ALA A 243 -0.71 -9.60 21.53
CA ALA A 243 0.11 -10.42 22.44
C ALA A 243 -0.11 -11.91 22.24
N ASN A 244 -1.33 -12.28 21.90
CA ASN A 244 -1.73 -13.67 21.62
C ASN A 244 -1.54 -14.06 20.15
N ASN A 245 -0.93 -13.21 19.32
CA ASN A 245 -0.68 -13.43 17.90
C ASN A 245 -1.97 -13.83 17.13
N LEU A 246 -3.10 -13.16 17.42
CA LEU A 246 -4.38 -13.42 16.74
C LEU A 246 -4.49 -12.74 15.37
N TYR A 247 -3.51 -11.91 15.00
CA TYR A 247 -3.38 -11.24 13.72
C TYR A 247 -2.00 -11.52 13.13
N ALA A 248 -1.89 -11.60 11.80
CA ALA A 248 -0.60 -11.60 11.12
C ALA A 248 0.06 -10.21 11.28
N LEU A 249 1.18 -10.15 12.01
CA LEU A 249 1.86 -8.89 12.29
C LEU A 249 2.84 -8.58 11.15
N HIS A 250 2.65 -7.44 10.46
CA HIS A 250 3.53 -7.01 9.37
C HIS A 250 4.33 -5.79 9.82
N VAL A 251 5.67 -5.87 9.82
CA VAL A 251 6.52 -4.83 10.39
C VAL A 251 7.09 -3.92 9.31
N PHE A 252 6.90 -2.61 9.50
CA PHE A 252 7.36 -1.55 8.62
C PHE A 252 8.20 -0.55 9.40
N VAL A 253 9.42 -0.28 8.95
CA VAL A 253 10.38 0.58 9.67
C VAL A 253 10.93 1.66 8.75
N LYS A 254 11.11 2.85 9.28
CA LYS A 254 11.92 3.89 8.64
C LYS A 254 12.88 4.50 9.65
N LYS A 255 13.99 5.03 9.14
CA LYS A 255 15.03 5.67 9.95
C LYS A 255 14.47 6.94 10.60
N SER A 256 14.10 7.93 9.79
CA SER A 256 13.60 9.22 10.29
C SER A 256 12.32 9.69 9.59
N ASP A 257 11.68 10.73 10.14
CA ASP A 257 10.59 11.43 9.44
C ASP A 257 11.05 12.30 8.27
N VAL A 258 12.37 12.52 8.12
CA VAL A 258 12.96 13.35 7.06
C VAL A 258 13.23 12.55 5.78
N ASP A 259 13.39 11.22 5.89
CA ASP A 259 13.74 10.33 4.76
C ASP A 259 12.58 9.95 3.83
N GLY A 260 11.47 10.70 3.89
CA GLY A 260 10.29 10.50 3.06
C GLY A 260 9.12 9.83 3.78
N GLY A 261 8.05 9.57 3.01
CA GLY A 261 6.79 9.03 3.52
C GLY A 261 6.75 7.51 3.68
N ASP A 262 7.73 6.81 3.13
CA ASP A 262 7.68 5.37 2.90
C ASP A 262 8.47 4.61 3.97
N PHE A 263 8.05 3.37 4.24
CA PHE A 263 8.65 2.49 5.25
C PHE A 263 9.16 1.22 4.60
N PHE A 264 10.34 0.76 5.00
CA PHE A 264 10.84 -0.55 4.62
C PHE A 264 10.02 -1.65 5.28
N TYR A 265 9.53 -2.61 4.50
CA TYR A 265 8.86 -3.79 5.03
C TYR A 265 9.89 -4.84 5.46
N LEU A 266 9.84 -5.28 6.71
CA LEU A 266 10.79 -6.22 7.30
C LEU A 266 10.26 -7.65 7.40
N GLY A 267 9.05 -7.91 6.90
CA GLY A 267 8.43 -9.23 6.96
C GLY A 267 7.37 -9.35 8.05
N GLU A 268 6.90 -10.59 8.23
CA GLU A 268 6.00 -10.95 9.33
C GLU A 268 6.77 -11.14 10.65
N ALA A 269 6.07 -10.94 11.76
CA ALA A 269 6.64 -11.10 13.10
C ALA A 269 5.68 -11.83 14.05
N LYS A 270 6.25 -12.34 15.15
CA LYS A 270 5.48 -12.83 16.30
C LYS A 270 5.78 -11.99 17.53
N ALA A 271 4.74 -11.63 18.27
CA ALA A 271 4.85 -10.97 19.55
C ALA A 271 5.24 -11.97 20.64
N ARG A 272 6.16 -11.56 21.52
CA ARG A 272 6.62 -12.31 22.69
C ARG A 272 6.91 -11.37 23.87
N ASP A 273 6.98 -11.92 25.08
CA ASP A 273 7.34 -11.20 26.33
C ASP A 273 6.50 -9.95 26.62
N ALA A 274 5.21 -9.98 26.25
CA ALA A 274 4.28 -8.89 26.49
C ALA A 274 4.11 -8.58 27.98
N HIS A 275 4.34 -7.33 28.37
CA HIS A 275 4.10 -6.88 29.73
C HIS A 275 3.70 -5.40 29.79
N ASP A 276 2.90 -5.04 30.79
CA ASP A 276 2.55 -3.64 31.06
C ASP A 276 3.75 -2.89 31.62
N THR A 277 3.97 -1.68 31.14
CA THR A 277 4.97 -0.74 31.65
C THR A 277 4.49 0.70 31.48
N THR A 278 5.34 1.66 31.83
CA THR A 278 4.98 3.08 31.83
C THR A 278 6.06 3.88 31.11
N MET A 279 5.64 4.79 30.23
CA MET A 279 6.57 5.76 29.63
C MET A 279 7.12 6.75 30.66
N SER A 280 8.19 7.46 30.31
CA SER A 280 8.73 8.57 31.11
C SER A 280 7.68 9.64 31.44
N SER A 281 6.68 9.81 30.56
CA SER A 281 5.52 10.69 30.75
C SER A 281 4.49 10.22 31.77
N GLY A 282 4.61 8.99 32.29
CA GLY A 282 3.64 8.39 33.21
C GLY A 282 2.47 7.67 32.53
N ALA A 283 2.38 7.68 31.20
CA ALA A 283 1.33 6.99 30.45
C ALA A 283 1.58 5.48 30.38
N SER A 284 0.52 4.68 30.55
CA SER A 284 0.60 3.21 30.47
C SER A 284 0.79 2.75 29.02
N VAL A 285 1.66 1.76 28.84
CA VAL A 285 1.95 1.12 27.55
C VAL A 285 2.18 -0.37 27.75
N VAL A 286 2.10 -1.13 26.67
CA VAL A 286 2.56 -2.51 26.64
C VAL A 286 3.89 -2.54 25.90
N ASN A 287 4.90 -3.17 26.48
CA ASN A 287 6.16 -3.48 25.80
C ASN A 287 6.17 -4.96 25.39
N MET A 288 6.69 -5.24 24.20
CA MET A 288 6.74 -6.57 23.60
C MET A 288 7.99 -6.70 22.74
N LYS A 289 8.44 -7.94 22.55
CA LYS A 289 9.41 -8.28 21.50
C LYS A 289 8.67 -8.72 20.24
N LEU A 290 9.06 -8.17 19.10
CA LEU A 290 8.64 -8.63 17.79
C LEU A 290 9.78 -9.48 17.20
N ASP A 291 9.59 -10.79 17.19
CA ASP A 291 10.51 -11.74 16.58
C ASP A 291 10.15 -11.87 15.09
N LEU A 292 11.00 -11.34 14.21
CA LEU A 292 10.83 -11.37 12.76
C LEU A 292 11.00 -12.80 12.24
N GLU A 293 10.20 -13.19 11.24
CA GLU A 293 10.33 -14.51 10.61
C GLU A 293 11.68 -14.72 9.92
N HIS A 294 12.25 -13.62 9.40
CA HIS A 294 13.58 -13.58 8.81
C HIS A 294 14.37 -12.42 9.39
N ALA A 295 15.66 -12.64 9.63
CA ALA A 295 16.56 -11.57 10.04
C ALA A 295 16.62 -10.50 8.94
N VAL A 296 16.66 -9.24 9.36
CA VAL A 296 16.86 -8.09 8.46
C VAL A 296 18.20 -8.25 7.75
N GLU A 297 18.22 -8.01 6.45
CA GLU A 297 19.44 -8.05 5.65
C GLU A 297 20.49 -7.09 6.24
N PRO A 298 21.76 -7.48 6.41
CA PRO A 298 22.75 -6.70 7.15
C PRO A 298 22.94 -5.25 6.66
N GLY A 299 22.88 -5.00 5.35
CA GLY A 299 22.95 -3.65 4.80
C GLY A 299 21.75 -2.79 5.19
N LEU A 300 20.54 -3.32 5.08
CA LEU A 300 19.32 -2.65 5.52
C LEU A 300 19.28 -2.46 7.04
N PHE A 301 19.70 -3.47 7.81
CA PHE A 301 19.82 -3.38 9.27
C PHE A 301 20.78 -2.27 9.67
N GLY A 302 21.97 -2.25 9.07
CA GLY A 302 22.95 -1.18 9.29
C GLY A 302 22.35 0.20 8.99
N TYR A 303 21.68 0.38 7.86
CA TYR A 303 21.04 1.65 7.54
C TYR A 303 19.98 2.09 8.56
N LEU A 304 19.12 1.17 9.00
CA LEU A 304 18.00 1.45 9.91
C LEU A 304 18.41 1.59 11.38
N ALA A 305 19.42 0.85 11.82
CA ALA A 305 19.90 0.82 13.20
C ALA A 305 21.00 1.85 13.48
N ASP A 306 21.62 2.43 12.45
CA ASP A 306 22.67 3.44 12.59
C ASP A 306 22.07 4.76 13.07
N THR A 307 22.18 5.02 14.37
CA THR A 307 21.95 6.34 14.96
C THR A 307 23.08 7.24 14.47
N ALA A 308 22.78 8.23 13.63
CA ALA A 308 23.77 9.22 13.25
C ALA A 308 24.36 9.87 14.52
N GLU A 309 25.69 9.79 14.68
CA GLU A 309 26.46 10.47 15.73
C GLU A 309 26.26 11.99 15.74
#